data_AF-A0A535SDV9-F1
#
_entry.id   AF-A0A535SDV9-F1
#
_cell.length_a   1.000
_cell.length_b   1.000
_cell.length_c   1.000
_cell.angle_alpha   90.00
_cell.angle_beta   90.00
_cell.angle_gamma   90.00
#
_symmetry.space_group_name_H-M   'P 1'
#
loop_
_entity.id
_entity.type
_entity.pdbx_description
1 polymer ?
#
loop_
_entity_poly.entity_id
_entity_poly.type
_entity_poly.pdbx_seq_one_letter_code
_entity_poly.pdbx_strand_id
1 'polypeptide(L)'
;MALFAVFLGLTIGAIQASLAGLQLARGRDDLVAGRFQQADAEFTDARDGLHHNPLLGLVGLVPAARRQVDALELLADMGARASHAARLGVAAVRGQDLGRLRQVQQELARLSADRARIPSAGLAPPIRQAVAQFDRRYAQAAAALPLLPLVNLLVGNGTASYLVMQQDPAELRPAGGFIGSVAFLDFDHGTMRPFNPVDVEVIDGPHHRRVLGVVGAPNYVPPPAPLRRVLDPGDSWELRDENFSPDFPTSARLAESLLQRETGRRVQGVIAVDPYLVADLLTITGPVRVPQTGDVLTAENFFETTLRRVELHRGPTPRKSFLTEATGAVLDRFKTMPAASWSQIPTVLEQACRTKHVQAYFDDPAAEAVATQYGCGGQVPVFKQDGLLVVDTNLSSNKDDFWISRS
;
A
#
# COMPACT_ATOMS: atom_id res chain seq x y z
N MET A 1 0.58 -49.69 42.59
CA MET A 1 1.56 -48.79 41.94
C MET A 1 1.18 -48.36 40.52
N ALA A 2 0.44 -49.14 39.73
CA ALA A 2 0.06 -48.76 38.36
C ALA A 2 -0.97 -47.60 38.26
N LEU A 3 -1.89 -47.43 39.23
CA LEU A 3 -2.86 -46.32 39.24
C LEU A 3 -2.23 -44.95 39.60
N PHE A 4 -1.13 -44.94 40.35
CA PHE A 4 -0.46 -43.71 40.80
C PHE A 4 0.40 -43.09 39.68
N ALA A 5 0.96 -43.92 38.79
CA ALA A 5 1.70 -43.47 37.61
C ALA A 5 0.78 -42.86 36.54
N VAL A 6 -0.46 -43.36 36.40
CA VAL A 6 -1.48 -42.80 35.48
C VAL A 6 -1.96 -41.43 35.97
N PHE A 7 -2.12 -41.26 37.29
CA PHE A 7 -2.54 -39.97 37.88
C PHE A 7 -1.43 -38.90 37.80
N LEU A 8 -0.16 -39.26 38.04
CA LEU A 8 0.98 -38.35 37.85
C LEU A 8 1.20 -38.00 36.37
N GLY A 9 0.97 -38.96 35.46
CA GLY A 9 1.03 -38.73 34.02
C GLY A 9 -0.09 -37.79 33.54
N LEU A 10 -1.31 -37.93 34.05
CA LEU A 10 -2.41 -37.02 33.72
C LEU A 10 -2.20 -35.61 34.27
N THR A 11 -1.62 -35.46 35.46
CA THR A 11 -1.31 -34.13 36.03
C THR A 11 -0.15 -33.46 35.33
N ILE A 12 0.92 -34.17 34.98
CA ILE A 12 2.04 -33.62 34.20
C ILE A 12 1.58 -33.28 32.77
N GLY A 13 0.73 -34.13 32.16
CA GLY A 13 0.14 -33.87 30.85
C GLY A 13 -0.80 -32.66 30.84
N ALA A 14 -1.60 -32.47 31.90
CA ALA A 14 -2.42 -31.27 32.08
C ALA A 14 -1.57 -30.02 32.35
N ILE A 15 -0.47 -30.15 33.11
CA ILE A 15 0.48 -29.05 33.37
C ILE A 15 1.21 -28.67 32.08
N GLN A 16 1.67 -29.61 31.26
CA GLN A 16 2.33 -29.30 29.99
C GLN A 16 1.34 -28.81 28.90
N ALA A 17 0.11 -29.33 28.87
CA ALA A 17 -0.96 -28.73 28.06
C ALA A 17 -1.32 -27.32 28.54
N SER A 18 -1.19 -27.04 29.85
CA SER A 18 -1.32 -25.69 30.39
C SER A 18 -0.12 -24.81 30.05
N LEU A 19 1.09 -25.38 29.95
CA LEU A 19 2.31 -24.69 29.53
C LEU A 19 2.24 -24.31 28.06
N ALA A 20 1.90 -25.26 27.18
CA ALA A 20 1.65 -25.00 25.76
C ALA A 20 0.49 -24.02 25.58
N GLY A 21 -0.57 -24.12 26.39
CA GLY A 21 -1.67 -23.14 26.40
C GLY A 21 -1.23 -21.74 26.82
N LEU A 22 -0.32 -21.62 27.79
CA LEU A 22 0.28 -20.34 28.21
C LEU A 22 1.19 -19.77 27.12
N GLN A 23 2.02 -20.60 26.49
CA GLN A 23 2.89 -20.21 25.37
C GLN A 23 2.07 -19.75 24.16
N LEU A 24 0.99 -20.46 23.80
CA LEU A 24 0.03 -20.00 22.79
C LEU A 24 -0.57 -18.63 23.12
N ALA A 25 -0.91 -18.40 24.39
CA ALA A 25 -1.45 -17.11 24.82
C ALA A 25 -0.41 -15.98 24.76
N ARG A 26 0.83 -16.25 25.21
CA ARG A 26 1.95 -15.29 25.12
C ARG A 26 2.33 -15.00 23.68
N GLY A 27 2.48 -16.03 22.86
CA GLY A 27 2.77 -15.88 21.43
C GLY A 27 1.71 -15.05 20.72
N ARG A 28 0.42 -15.24 21.05
CA ARG A 28 -0.66 -14.38 20.57
C ARG A 28 -0.47 -12.92 20.99
N ASP A 29 -0.17 -12.67 22.26
CA ASP A 29 -0.04 -11.31 22.80
C ASP A 29 1.21 -10.60 22.24
N ASP A 30 2.30 -11.32 22.03
CA ASP A 30 3.49 -10.85 21.34
C ASP A 30 3.22 -10.54 19.86
N LEU A 31 2.48 -11.41 19.16
CA LEU A 31 2.09 -11.19 17.77
C LEU A 31 1.27 -9.90 17.62
N VAL A 32 0.33 -9.64 18.54
CA VAL A 32 -0.45 -8.38 18.57
C VAL A 32 0.45 -7.18 18.80
N ALA A 33 1.39 -7.31 19.72
CA ALA A 33 2.28 -6.23 20.10
C ALA A 33 3.38 -5.96 19.05
N GLY A 34 3.40 -6.68 17.92
CA GLY A 34 4.43 -6.55 16.89
C GLY A 34 5.77 -7.18 17.27
N ARG A 35 5.80 -7.99 18.34
CA ARG A 35 6.95 -8.73 18.85
C ARG A 35 7.12 -10.06 18.12
N PHE A 36 7.22 -9.99 16.79
CA PHE A 36 7.12 -11.17 15.90
C PHE A 36 8.16 -12.25 16.17
N GLN A 37 9.38 -11.87 16.57
CA GLN A 37 10.40 -12.85 16.90
C GLN A 37 10.10 -13.59 18.22
N GLN A 38 9.60 -12.89 19.25
CA GLN A 38 9.17 -13.54 20.49
C GLN A 38 7.94 -14.41 20.23
N ALA A 39 6.99 -13.93 19.44
CA ALA A 39 5.80 -14.68 19.06
C ALA A 39 6.15 -16.00 18.35
N ASP A 40 7.06 -15.95 17.35
CA ASP A 40 7.53 -17.13 16.62
C ASP A 40 8.15 -18.18 17.56
N ALA A 41 8.97 -17.72 18.52
CA ALA A 41 9.57 -18.60 19.53
C ALA A 41 8.51 -19.23 20.46
N GLU A 42 7.59 -18.44 21.02
CA GLU A 42 6.53 -18.94 21.91
C GLU A 42 5.61 -19.94 21.20
N PHE A 43 5.27 -19.70 19.93
CA PHE A 43 4.48 -20.64 19.14
C PHE A 43 5.25 -21.92 18.80
N THR A 44 6.54 -21.80 18.49
CA THR A 44 7.42 -22.95 18.23
C THR A 44 7.58 -23.82 19.48
N ASP A 45 7.83 -23.20 20.64
CA ASP A 45 7.95 -23.91 21.91
C ASP A 45 6.64 -24.59 22.30
N ALA A 46 5.48 -23.94 22.06
CA ALA A 46 4.17 -24.54 22.27
C ALA A 46 3.97 -25.80 21.41
N ARG A 47 4.33 -25.73 20.12
CA ARG A 47 4.25 -26.88 19.21
C ARG A 47 5.17 -28.00 19.67
N ASP A 48 6.43 -27.69 19.95
CA ASP A 48 7.42 -28.70 20.32
C ASP A 48 7.05 -29.33 21.65
N GLY A 49 6.50 -28.56 22.59
CA GLY A 49 5.94 -29.06 23.84
C GLY A 49 4.73 -29.98 23.67
N LEU A 50 3.91 -29.79 22.63
CA LEU A 50 2.82 -30.70 22.29
C LEU A 50 3.33 -32.00 21.66
N HIS A 51 4.26 -31.91 20.71
CA HIS A 51 4.81 -33.07 20.00
C HIS A 51 5.68 -33.98 20.89
N HIS A 52 6.51 -33.41 21.76
CA HIS A 52 7.45 -34.18 22.58
C HIS A 52 6.83 -34.68 23.89
N ASN A 53 5.52 -34.53 24.08
CA ASN A 53 4.86 -34.98 25.29
C ASN A 53 4.36 -36.44 25.14
N PRO A 54 5.03 -37.43 25.77
CA PRO A 54 4.64 -38.84 25.65
C PRO A 54 3.24 -39.12 26.20
N LEU A 55 2.72 -38.28 27.10
CA LEU A 55 1.39 -38.42 27.68
C LEU A 55 0.29 -37.97 26.71
N LEU A 56 0.56 -36.95 25.90
CA LEU A 56 -0.35 -36.55 24.82
C LEU A 56 -0.40 -37.62 23.71
N GLY A 57 0.70 -38.34 23.48
CA GLY A 57 0.71 -39.53 22.62
C GLY A 57 -0.26 -40.63 23.08
N LEU A 58 -0.38 -40.85 24.40
CA LEU A 58 -1.35 -41.78 24.98
C LEU A 58 -2.79 -41.26 24.91
N VAL A 59 -3.00 -39.97 25.16
CA VAL A 59 -4.31 -39.30 25.02
C VAL A 59 -4.79 -39.32 23.56
N GLY A 60 -3.88 -39.27 22.60
CA GLY A 60 -4.15 -39.38 21.16
C GLY A 60 -4.71 -40.73 20.71
N LEU A 61 -4.75 -41.75 21.57
CA LEU A 61 -5.44 -43.02 21.27
C LEU A 61 -6.97 -42.86 21.25
N VAL A 62 -7.52 -41.82 21.90
CA VAL A 62 -8.95 -41.52 21.88
C VAL A 62 -9.24 -40.53 20.75
N PRO A 63 -10.08 -40.86 19.74
CA PRO A 63 -10.29 -40.01 18.57
C PRO A 63 -10.74 -38.58 18.89
N ALA A 64 -11.59 -38.41 19.91
CA ALA A 64 -12.08 -37.09 20.35
C ALA A 64 -10.99 -36.23 21.00
N ALA A 65 -10.04 -36.86 21.70
CA ALA A 65 -8.93 -36.17 22.37
C ALA A 65 -7.78 -35.88 21.40
N ARG A 66 -7.47 -36.83 20.49
CA ARG A 66 -6.55 -36.64 19.38
C ARG A 66 -6.89 -35.41 18.56
N ARG A 67 -8.17 -35.22 18.23
CA ARG A 67 -8.66 -34.03 17.53
C ARG A 67 -8.29 -32.71 18.23
N GLN A 68 -8.29 -32.69 19.56
CA GLN A 68 -7.93 -31.49 20.31
C GLN A 68 -6.43 -31.21 20.21
N VAL A 69 -5.61 -32.25 20.34
CA VAL A 69 -4.15 -32.15 20.26
C VAL A 69 -3.75 -31.72 18.84
N ASP A 70 -4.26 -32.39 17.81
CA ASP A 70 -4.00 -32.04 16.40
C ASP A 70 -4.39 -30.58 16.10
N ALA A 71 -5.51 -30.09 16.65
CA ALA A 71 -5.94 -28.71 16.47
C ALA A 71 -5.04 -27.71 17.21
N LEU A 72 -4.53 -28.05 18.39
CA LEU A 72 -3.59 -27.21 19.14
C LEU A 72 -2.22 -27.15 18.44
N GLU A 73 -1.72 -28.28 17.93
CA GLU A 73 -0.49 -28.33 17.14
C GLU A 73 -0.61 -27.46 15.89
N LEU A 74 -1.71 -27.59 15.14
CA LEU A 74 -1.98 -26.75 13.98
C LEU A 74 -2.08 -25.26 14.34
N LEU A 75 -2.73 -24.91 15.44
CA LEU A 75 -2.79 -23.53 15.91
C LEU A 75 -1.40 -22.97 16.27
N ALA A 76 -0.55 -23.78 16.89
CA ALA A 76 0.83 -23.41 17.20
C ALA A 76 1.64 -23.17 15.91
N ASP A 77 1.60 -24.12 14.97
CA ASP A 77 2.25 -23.99 13.66
C ASP A 77 1.77 -22.75 12.89
N MET A 78 0.45 -22.52 12.85
CA MET A 78 -0.15 -21.36 12.21
C MET A 78 0.28 -20.05 12.87
N GLY A 79 0.41 -20.02 14.20
CA GLY A 79 0.91 -18.87 14.95
C GLY A 79 2.38 -18.56 14.62
N ALA A 80 3.23 -19.58 14.56
CA ALA A 80 4.63 -19.45 14.18
C ALA A 80 4.76 -18.92 12.74
N ARG A 81 4.05 -19.52 11.78
CA ARG A 81 4.01 -19.05 10.38
C ARG A 81 3.51 -17.62 10.25
N ALA A 82 2.43 -17.26 10.95
CA ALA A 82 1.91 -15.89 10.93
C ALA A 82 2.96 -14.89 11.45
N SER A 83 3.67 -15.24 12.51
CA SER A 83 4.74 -14.43 13.10
C SER A 83 5.93 -14.29 12.14
N HIS A 84 6.31 -15.39 11.48
CA HIS A 84 7.34 -15.40 10.46
C HIS A 84 6.98 -14.52 9.26
N ALA A 85 5.77 -14.68 8.72
CA ALA A 85 5.26 -13.89 7.60
C ALA A 85 5.20 -12.40 7.94
N ALA A 86 4.74 -12.05 9.14
CA ALA A 86 4.73 -10.66 9.62
C ALA A 86 6.14 -10.07 9.70
N ARG A 87 7.11 -10.83 10.21
CA ARG A 87 8.52 -10.42 10.26
C ARG A 87 9.11 -10.20 8.87
N LEU A 88 8.82 -11.10 7.91
CA LEU A 88 9.23 -10.95 6.52
C LEU A 88 8.61 -9.70 5.89
N GLY A 89 7.31 -9.46 6.09
CA GLY A 89 6.62 -8.27 5.59
C GLY A 89 7.22 -6.99 6.16
N VAL A 90 7.50 -6.96 7.47
CA VAL A 90 8.16 -5.81 8.10
C VAL A 90 9.55 -5.56 7.54
N ALA A 91 10.35 -6.62 7.38
CA ALA A 91 11.67 -6.51 6.79
C ALA A 91 11.59 -6.05 5.32
N ALA A 92 10.60 -6.50 4.55
CA ALA A 92 10.40 -6.11 3.17
C ALA A 92 10.15 -4.60 3.03
N VAL A 93 9.20 -4.06 3.78
CA VAL A 93 8.84 -2.64 3.70
C VAL A 93 9.92 -1.76 4.31
N ARG A 94 10.48 -2.11 5.48
CA ARG A 94 11.53 -1.31 6.13
C ARG A 94 12.85 -1.35 5.38
N GLY A 95 13.21 -2.51 4.85
CA GLY A 95 14.40 -2.71 4.04
C GLY A 95 14.22 -2.36 2.57
N GLN A 96 13.01 -1.97 2.16
CA GLN A 96 12.64 -1.64 0.79
C GLN A 96 12.88 -2.79 -0.22
N ASP A 97 12.97 -4.03 0.26
CA ASP A 97 13.09 -5.26 -0.51
C ASP A 97 11.70 -5.91 -0.61
N LEU A 98 10.86 -5.34 -1.47
CA LEU A 98 9.50 -5.79 -1.70
C LEU A 98 9.45 -7.15 -2.40
N GLY A 99 10.57 -7.63 -2.97
CA GLY A 99 10.70 -8.97 -3.50
C GLY A 99 10.41 -10.07 -2.45
N ARG A 100 10.60 -9.77 -1.16
CA ARG A 100 10.26 -10.65 -0.03
C ARG A 100 8.76 -10.82 0.19
N LEU A 101 7.91 -9.93 -0.34
CA LEU A 101 6.46 -10.05 -0.20
C LEU A 101 5.91 -11.31 -0.90
N ARG A 102 6.63 -11.86 -1.87
CA ARG A 102 6.34 -13.20 -2.42
C ARG A 102 6.41 -14.30 -1.38
N GLN A 103 7.39 -14.24 -0.49
CA GLN A 103 7.52 -15.21 0.61
C GLN A 103 6.38 -15.04 1.62
N VAL A 104 5.98 -13.78 1.90
CA VAL A 104 4.81 -13.48 2.74
C VAL A 104 3.54 -14.11 2.15
N GLN A 105 3.32 -13.95 0.84
CA GLN A 105 2.18 -14.55 0.15
C GLN A 105 2.19 -16.09 0.25
N GLN A 106 3.37 -16.72 0.08
CA GLN A 106 3.52 -18.17 0.22
C GLN A 106 3.21 -18.67 1.63
N GLU A 107 3.70 -17.99 2.66
CA GLU A 107 3.40 -18.34 4.05
C GLU A 107 1.91 -18.15 4.39
N LEU A 108 1.28 -17.09 3.89
CA LEU A 108 -0.16 -16.87 4.11
C LEU A 108 -1.02 -17.90 3.37
N ALA A 109 -0.59 -18.38 2.20
CA ALA A 109 -1.26 -19.48 1.48
C ALA A 109 -1.15 -20.80 2.25
N ARG A 110 0.04 -21.13 2.79
CA ARG A 110 0.25 -22.31 3.65
C ARG A 110 -0.60 -22.24 4.91
N LEU A 111 -0.64 -21.08 5.55
CA LEU A 111 -1.45 -20.83 6.73
C LEU A 111 -2.96 -21.04 6.45
N SER A 112 -3.45 -20.62 5.29
CA SER A 112 -4.83 -20.91 4.84
C SER A 112 -5.09 -22.42 4.71
N ALA A 113 -4.13 -23.16 4.12
CA ALA A 113 -4.22 -24.60 3.98
C ALA A 113 -4.17 -25.34 5.33
N ASP A 114 -3.32 -24.90 6.26
CA ASP A 114 -3.25 -25.44 7.63
C ASP A 114 -4.55 -25.19 8.38
N ARG A 115 -5.14 -24.00 8.24
CA ARG A 115 -6.45 -23.69 8.82
C ARG A 115 -7.56 -24.63 8.33
N ALA A 116 -7.56 -24.99 7.05
CA ALA A 116 -8.56 -25.89 6.46
C ALA A 116 -8.50 -27.32 7.05
N ARG A 117 -7.37 -27.72 7.65
CA ARG A 117 -7.21 -29.03 8.32
C ARG A 117 -7.85 -29.07 9.71
N ILE A 118 -8.10 -27.91 10.34
CA ILE A 118 -8.75 -27.85 11.65
C ILE A 118 -10.27 -28.04 11.50
N PRO A 119 -10.88 -29.07 12.12
CA PRO A 119 -12.30 -29.33 11.99
C PRO A 119 -13.15 -28.24 12.65
N SER A 120 -14.29 -27.91 12.03
CA SER A 120 -15.23 -26.89 12.53
C SER A 120 -16.06 -27.35 13.75
N ALA A 121 -16.13 -28.66 14.00
CA ALA A 121 -16.96 -29.26 15.04
C ALA A 121 -16.20 -30.29 15.90
N GLY A 122 -16.72 -30.54 17.10
CA GLY A 122 -16.15 -31.50 18.06
C GLY A 122 -14.82 -31.05 18.67
N LEU A 123 -14.50 -29.76 18.59
CA LEU A 123 -13.42 -29.12 19.35
C LEU A 123 -13.94 -28.68 20.72
N ALA A 124 -13.10 -28.67 21.76
CA ALA A 124 -13.42 -28.13 23.07
C ALA A 124 -13.64 -26.60 23.00
N PRO A 125 -14.49 -26.01 23.86
CA PRO A 125 -14.81 -24.58 23.80
C PRO A 125 -13.58 -23.64 23.72
N PRO A 126 -12.50 -23.83 24.50
CA PRO A 126 -11.33 -22.95 24.42
C PRO A 126 -10.63 -23.01 23.05
N ILE A 127 -10.49 -24.20 22.47
CA ILE A 127 -9.85 -24.38 21.16
C ILE A 127 -10.72 -23.78 20.06
N ARG A 128 -12.04 -23.99 20.11
CA ARG A 128 -12.97 -23.32 19.17
C ARG A 128 -12.85 -21.80 19.24
N GLN A 129 -12.71 -21.24 20.44
CA GLN A 129 -12.56 -19.81 20.61
C GLN A 129 -11.22 -19.30 20.05
N ALA A 130 -10.12 -20.05 20.23
CA ALA A 130 -8.82 -19.73 19.65
C ALA A 130 -8.86 -19.74 18.11
N VAL A 131 -9.47 -20.79 17.52
CA VAL A 131 -9.69 -20.88 16.06
C VAL A 131 -10.52 -19.69 15.57
N ALA A 132 -11.62 -19.35 16.23
CA ALA A 132 -12.46 -18.22 15.84
C ALA A 132 -11.74 -16.86 15.99
N GLN A 133 -10.86 -16.70 16.98
CA GLN A 133 -10.00 -15.52 17.11
C GLN A 133 -9.00 -15.43 15.96
N PHE A 134 -8.38 -16.56 15.62
CA PHE A 134 -7.49 -16.66 14.47
C PHE A 134 -8.21 -16.28 13.18
N ASP A 135 -9.39 -16.86 12.92
CA ASP A 135 -10.18 -16.59 11.71
C ASP A 135 -10.50 -15.11 11.54
N ARG A 136 -10.91 -14.42 12.63
CA ARG A 136 -11.17 -12.98 12.58
C ARG A 136 -9.94 -12.16 12.22
N ARG A 137 -8.78 -12.50 12.77
CA ARG A 137 -7.52 -11.79 12.47
C ARG A 137 -6.98 -12.12 11.10
N TYR A 138 -7.09 -13.38 10.70
CA TYR A 138 -6.74 -13.80 9.35
C TYR A 138 -7.62 -13.09 8.33
N ALA A 139 -8.93 -12.97 8.56
CA ALA A 139 -9.83 -12.21 7.70
C ALA A 139 -9.43 -10.72 7.58
N GLN A 140 -9.04 -10.09 8.70
CA GLN A 140 -8.53 -8.71 8.68
C GLN A 140 -7.22 -8.59 7.87
N ALA A 141 -6.28 -9.50 8.05
CA ALA A 141 -5.04 -9.53 7.28
C ALA A 141 -5.28 -9.92 5.80
N ALA A 142 -6.27 -10.77 5.54
CA ALA A 142 -6.66 -11.23 4.22
C ALA A 142 -7.26 -10.14 3.36
N ALA A 143 -7.76 -9.03 3.95
CA ALA A 143 -8.14 -7.86 3.19
C ALA A 143 -6.95 -7.25 2.41
N ALA A 144 -5.72 -7.41 2.92
CA ALA A 144 -4.50 -6.96 2.24
C ALA A 144 -3.96 -7.97 1.21
N LEU A 145 -4.35 -9.26 1.31
CA LEU A 145 -3.82 -10.34 0.47
C LEU A 145 -4.05 -10.12 -1.03
N PRO A 146 -5.21 -9.64 -1.50
CA PRO A 146 -5.43 -9.39 -2.92
C PRO A 146 -4.51 -8.34 -3.55
N LEU A 147 -3.92 -7.45 -2.74
CA LEU A 147 -2.96 -6.46 -3.22
C LEU A 147 -1.55 -7.03 -3.37
N LEU A 148 -1.22 -8.16 -2.72
CA LEU A 148 0.10 -8.77 -2.84
C LEU A 148 0.43 -9.22 -4.27
N PRO A 149 -0.48 -9.86 -5.03
CA PRO A 149 -0.28 -10.11 -6.45
C PRO A 149 0.06 -8.85 -7.24
N LEU A 150 -0.67 -7.74 -7.02
CA LEU A 150 -0.38 -6.47 -7.68
C LEU A 150 1.03 -5.99 -7.33
N VAL A 151 1.38 -5.92 -6.05
CA VAL A 151 2.74 -5.51 -5.64
C VAL A 151 3.81 -6.40 -6.26
N ASN A 152 3.59 -7.72 -6.33
CA ASN A 152 4.55 -8.63 -6.95
C ASN A 152 4.68 -8.43 -8.47
N LEU A 153 3.58 -8.11 -9.16
CA LEU A 153 3.60 -7.75 -10.57
C LEU A 153 4.35 -6.42 -10.79
N LEU A 154 4.10 -5.43 -9.94
CA LEU A 154 4.73 -4.12 -10.06
C LEU A 154 6.23 -4.16 -9.76
N VAL A 155 6.61 -4.90 -8.72
CA VAL A 155 8.01 -5.04 -8.33
C VAL A 155 8.79 -5.88 -9.36
N GLY A 156 8.13 -6.87 -9.96
CA GLY A 156 8.71 -7.74 -10.96
C GLY A 156 9.90 -8.59 -10.46
N ASN A 157 10.57 -9.26 -11.40
CA ASN A 157 11.79 -10.05 -11.14
C ASN A 157 13.08 -9.37 -11.64
N GLY A 158 12.96 -8.23 -12.30
CA GLY A 158 14.07 -7.47 -12.88
C GLY A 158 13.95 -5.99 -12.51
N THR A 159 14.26 -5.10 -13.46
CA THR A 159 14.01 -3.67 -13.28
C THR A 159 12.56 -3.33 -13.64
N ALA A 160 11.89 -2.53 -12.80
CA ALA A 160 10.59 -1.95 -13.09
C ALA A 160 10.61 -0.45 -12.75
N SER A 161 9.81 0.36 -13.44
CA SER A 161 9.76 1.81 -13.31
C SER A 161 8.35 2.31 -13.60
N TYR A 162 7.78 3.06 -12.67
CA TYR A 162 6.47 3.70 -12.81
C TYR A 162 6.60 5.20 -12.65
N LEU A 163 5.90 5.96 -13.50
CA LEU A 163 5.78 7.40 -13.33
C LEU A 163 4.76 7.68 -12.23
N VAL A 164 5.15 8.41 -11.18
CA VAL A 164 4.24 8.89 -10.15
C VAL A 164 4.01 10.38 -10.38
N MET A 165 2.78 10.77 -10.70
CA MET A 165 2.37 12.15 -10.92
C MET A 165 1.66 12.67 -9.68
N GLN A 166 2.12 13.80 -9.16
CA GLN A 166 1.49 14.47 -8.02
C GLN A 166 0.58 15.57 -8.55
N GLN A 167 -0.72 15.35 -8.42
CA GLN A 167 -1.76 16.23 -8.92
C GLN A 167 -2.19 17.23 -7.84
N ASP A 168 -2.38 18.49 -8.22
CA ASP A 168 -2.94 19.54 -7.38
C ASP A 168 -4.44 19.71 -7.70
N PRO A 169 -5.35 19.18 -6.86
CA PRO A 169 -6.78 19.31 -7.09
C PRO A 169 -7.30 20.76 -6.94
N ALA A 170 -6.47 21.69 -6.44
CA ALA A 170 -6.81 23.11 -6.43
C ALA A 170 -6.74 23.76 -7.82
N GLU A 171 -6.00 23.17 -8.77
CA GLU A 171 -5.97 23.55 -10.18
C GLU A 171 -6.60 22.41 -11.01
N LEU A 172 -7.93 22.34 -11.02
CA LEU A 172 -8.66 21.15 -11.44
C LEU A 172 -8.42 20.79 -12.92
N ARG A 173 -8.18 19.51 -13.19
CA ARG A 173 -8.08 18.93 -14.54
C ARG A 173 -9.03 17.74 -14.70
N PRO A 174 -9.44 17.37 -15.92
CA PRO A 174 -10.39 16.29 -16.16
C PRO A 174 -10.04 14.95 -15.47
N ALA A 175 -8.76 14.57 -15.43
CA ALA A 175 -8.30 13.35 -14.77
C ALA A 175 -7.78 13.58 -13.32
N GLY A 176 -8.10 14.72 -12.70
CA GLY A 176 -7.65 15.07 -11.34
C GLY A 176 -7.25 16.53 -11.21
N GLY A 177 -5.96 16.82 -11.11
CA GLY A 177 -5.43 18.17 -10.90
C GLY A 177 -4.18 18.46 -11.72
N PHE A 178 -3.71 19.71 -11.72
CA PHE A 178 -2.46 20.09 -12.38
C PHE A 178 -1.27 19.29 -11.85
N ILE A 179 -0.35 18.87 -12.72
CA ILE A 179 0.78 18.04 -12.32
C ILE A 179 1.97 18.94 -12.06
N GLY A 180 2.13 19.33 -10.79
CA GLY A 180 3.23 20.20 -10.37
C GLY A 180 4.55 19.46 -10.15
N SER A 181 4.49 18.17 -9.84
CA SER A 181 5.67 17.36 -9.59
C SER A 181 5.47 15.91 -9.99
N VAL A 182 6.58 15.29 -10.34
CA VAL A 182 6.65 13.88 -10.73
C VAL A 182 7.76 13.18 -9.97
N ALA A 183 7.63 11.88 -9.83
CA ALA A 183 8.65 11.01 -9.26
C ALA A 183 8.68 9.69 -10.03
N PHE A 184 9.72 8.90 -9.80
CA PHE A 184 9.82 7.56 -10.36
C PHE A 184 9.83 6.54 -9.25
N LEU A 185 8.88 5.61 -9.30
CA LEU A 185 8.87 4.44 -8.45
C LEU A 185 9.66 3.34 -9.17
N ASP A 186 10.95 3.25 -8.86
CA ASP A 186 11.88 2.33 -9.49
C ASP A 186 12.18 1.14 -8.61
N PHE A 187 12.18 -0.04 -9.21
CA PHE A 187 12.57 -1.31 -8.61
C PHE A 187 13.73 -1.94 -9.36
N ASP A 188 14.59 -2.61 -8.61
CA ASP A 188 15.71 -3.39 -9.11
C ASP A 188 15.74 -4.73 -8.37
N HIS A 189 15.31 -5.80 -9.05
CA HIS A 189 15.24 -7.16 -8.51
C HIS A 189 14.52 -7.26 -7.16
N GLY A 190 13.42 -6.52 -6.97
CA GLY A 190 12.71 -6.48 -5.68
C GLY A 190 12.97 -5.26 -4.83
N THR A 191 14.09 -4.57 -5.05
CA THR A 191 14.54 -3.46 -4.20
C THR A 191 14.07 -2.13 -4.76
N MET A 192 13.33 -1.36 -3.97
CA MET A 192 12.91 0.00 -4.34
C MET A 192 14.11 0.96 -4.27
N ARG A 193 14.33 1.72 -5.33
CA ARG A 193 15.32 2.82 -5.34
C ARG A 193 14.77 4.04 -4.60
N PRO A 194 15.64 5.01 -4.21
CA PRO A 194 15.18 6.24 -3.56
C PRO A 194 14.10 6.95 -4.37
N PHE A 195 12.98 7.25 -3.72
CA PHE A 195 11.85 7.97 -4.30
C PHE A 195 12.02 9.47 -4.05
N ASN A 196 12.38 10.20 -5.10
CA ASN A 196 12.69 11.62 -5.03
C ASN A 196 11.80 12.39 -6.01
N PRO A 197 10.73 13.03 -5.53
CA PRO A 197 9.94 13.91 -6.36
C PRO A 197 10.75 15.10 -6.87
N VAL A 198 10.46 15.49 -8.10
CA VAL A 198 11.01 16.68 -8.76
C VAL A 198 9.87 17.49 -9.36
N ASP A 199 10.11 18.78 -9.51
CA ASP A 199 9.21 19.67 -10.25
C ASP A 199 9.09 19.19 -11.70
N VAL A 200 7.88 19.21 -12.26
CA VAL A 200 7.62 18.79 -13.65
C VAL A 200 8.45 19.61 -14.66
N GLU A 201 8.85 20.84 -14.33
CA GLU A 201 9.75 21.66 -15.15
C GLU A 201 11.13 21.04 -15.38
N VAL A 202 11.55 20.09 -14.54
CA VAL A 202 12.79 19.32 -14.76
C VAL A 202 12.65 18.40 -15.97
N ILE A 203 11.43 17.96 -16.28
CA ILE A 203 11.09 17.10 -17.42
C ILE A 203 10.80 17.94 -18.65
N ASP A 204 9.83 18.84 -18.55
CA ASP A 204 9.29 19.63 -19.67
C ASP A 204 10.24 20.77 -20.10
N GLY A 205 11.11 21.19 -19.18
CA GLY A 205 11.89 22.42 -19.28
C GLY A 205 11.12 23.66 -18.76
N PRO A 206 11.86 24.73 -18.42
CA PRO A 206 11.24 25.99 -18.00
C PRO A 206 10.55 26.68 -19.18
N HIS A 207 9.66 27.64 -18.91
CA HIS A 207 8.88 28.37 -19.93
C HIS A 207 9.68 28.89 -21.13
N HIS A 208 10.88 29.39 -20.90
CA HIS A 208 11.73 29.95 -21.96
C HIS A 208 12.59 28.89 -22.70
N ARG A 209 12.54 27.62 -22.28
CA ARG A 209 13.35 26.53 -22.84
C ARG A 209 12.64 25.18 -22.73
N ARG A 210 11.49 25.08 -23.38
CA ARG A 210 10.73 23.83 -23.52
C ARG A 210 11.52 22.75 -24.24
N VAL A 211 11.39 21.51 -23.78
CA VAL A 211 12.03 20.35 -24.41
C VAL A 211 11.35 19.97 -25.72
N LEU A 212 10.01 19.98 -25.74
CA LEU A 212 9.23 19.76 -26.96
C LEU A 212 9.17 21.00 -27.87
N GLY A 213 9.59 22.15 -27.36
CA GLY A 213 9.63 23.40 -28.11
C GLY A 213 8.23 23.96 -28.38
N VAL A 214 8.16 24.86 -29.36
CA VAL A 214 6.92 25.54 -29.80
C VAL A 214 6.60 25.18 -31.25
N VAL A 215 5.45 25.65 -31.76
CA VAL A 215 5.03 25.49 -33.16
C VAL A 215 6.20 25.80 -34.11
N GLY A 216 6.51 24.83 -34.98
CA GLY A 216 7.61 24.91 -35.93
C GLY A 216 8.90 24.23 -35.45
N ALA A 217 9.02 23.87 -34.18
CA ALA A 217 10.12 23.06 -33.68
C ALA A 217 9.98 21.59 -34.13
N PRO A 218 11.10 20.85 -34.33
CA PRO A 218 11.05 19.44 -34.74
C PRO A 218 10.35 18.51 -33.75
N ASN A 219 10.40 18.84 -32.45
CA ASN A 219 9.83 18.03 -31.37
C ASN A 219 8.43 18.48 -30.95
N TYR A 220 7.85 19.45 -31.67
CA TYR A 220 6.56 20.04 -31.32
C TYR A 220 5.45 18.99 -31.26
N VAL A 221 4.71 18.98 -30.15
CA VAL A 221 3.51 18.14 -30.00
C VAL A 221 2.28 19.05 -29.96
N PRO A 222 1.36 18.97 -30.94
CA PRO A 222 0.21 19.86 -30.97
C PRO A 222 -0.80 19.54 -29.84
N PRO A 223 -1.18 20.52 -29.00
CA PRO A 223 -2.24 20.31 -28.03
C PRO A 223 -3.61 20.24 -28.71
N PRO A 224 -4.60 19.56 -28.07
CA PRO A 224 -5.96 19.50 -28.56
C PRO A 224 -6.59 20.91 -28.65
N ALA A 225 -7.57 21.06 -29.53
CA ALA A 225 -8.13 22.37 -29.88
C ALA A 225 -8.58 23.23 -28.68
N PRO A 226 -9.18 22.69 -27.60
CA PRO A 226 -9.51 23.48 -26.41
C PRO A 226 -8.26 24.03 -25.69
N LEU A 227 -7.20 23.23 -25.54
CA LEU A 227 -5.98 23.65 -24.86
C LEU A 227 -5.18 24.70 -25.64
N ARG A 228 -5.27 24.74 -26.98
CA ARG A 228 -4.62 25.78 -27.80
C ARG A 228 -5.03 27.22 -27.45
N ARG A 229 -6.17 27.40 -26.79
CA ARG A 229 -6.68 28.72 -26.37
C ARG A 229 -6.17 29.16 -25.01
N VAL A 230 -5.55 28.23 -24.28
CA VAL A 230 -5.27 28.33 -22.85
C VAL A 230 -3.78 28.27 -22.59
N LEU A 231 -3.11 27.33 -23.26
CA LEU A 231 -1.66 27.30 -23.30
C LEU A 231 -1.12 28.54 -24.01
N ASP A 232 0.11 28.91 -23.65
CA ASP A 232 0.80 30.01 -24.32
C ASP A 232 0.78 29.79 -25.84
N PRO A 233 0.48 30.83 -26.65
CA PRO A 233 0.32 30.66 -28.09
C PRO A 233 1.55 30.02 -28.74
N GLY A 234 1.40 28.77 -29.18
CA GLY A 234 2.45 28.01 -29.83
C GLY A 234 3.12 26.94 -28.96
N ASP A 235 2.79 26.83 -27.67
CA ASP A 235 3.36 25.82 -26.79
C ASP A 235 2.97 24.40 -27.20
N SER A 236 3.88 23.46 -26.95
CA SER A 236 3.65 22.03 -27.11
C SER A 236 2.70 21.51 -26.03
N TRP A 237 2.11 20.35 -26.29
CA TRP A 237 1.46 19.56 -25.26
C TRP A 237 2.53 18.81 -24.45
N GLU A 238 2.72 19.23 -23.20
CA GLU A 238 3.78 18.75 -22.30
C GLU A 238 3.21 17.86 -21.17
N LEU A 239 4.10 17.17 -20.44
CA LEU A 239 3.69 16.22 -19.39
C LEU A 239 2.88 16.87 -18.27
N ARG A 240 3.02 18.17 -18.01
CA ARG A 240 2.21 18.87 -16.99
C ARG A 240 0.72 19.06 -17.36
N ASP A 241 0.38 18.91 -18.64
CA ASP A 241 -0.92 19.26 -19.23
C ASP A 241 -1.60 18.09 -19.97
N GLU A 242 -1.02 16.91 -19.91
CA GLU A 242 -1.45 15.67 -20.57
C GLU A 242 -2.83 15.18 -20.12
N ASN A 243 -3.21 15.48 -18.87
CA ASN A 243 -4.40 14.96 -18.21
C ASN A 243 -5.75 15.62 -18.59
N PHE A 244 -5.87 16.07 -19.85
CA PHE A 244 -7.07 16.72 -20.40
C PHE A 244 -8.20 15.73 -20.75
N SER A 245 -7.90 14.43 -20.88
CA SER A 245 -8.94 13.40 -20.99
C SER A 245 -9.46 13.03 -19.60
N PRO A 246 -10.80 12.96 -19.37
CA PRO A 246 -11.34 12.45 -18.11
C PRO A 246 -11.15 10.95 -17.93
N ASP A 247 -10.76 10.25 -18.99
CA ASP A 247 -10.38 8.83 -18.95
C ASP A 247 -8.91 8.71 -18.56
N PHE A 248 -8.65 8.24 -17.34
CA PHE A 248 -7.28 8.18 -16.80
C PHE A 248 -6.33 7.29 -17.62
N PRO A 249 -6.70 6.09 -18.12
CA PRO A 249 -5.81 5.30 -18.97
C PRO A 249 -5.41 6.02 -20.26
N THR A 250 -6.32 6.79 -20.86
CA THR A 250 -6.01 7.64 -22.02
C THR A 250 -4.96 8.69 -21.66
N SER A 251 -5.14 9.40 -20.54
CA SER A 251 -4.19 10.40 -20.04
C SER A 251 -2.84 9.78 -19.65
N ALA A 252 -2.85 8.62 -18.99
CA ALA A 252 -1.65 7.90 -18.57
C ALA A 252 -0.79 7.46 -19.76
N ARG A 253 -1.39 6.86 -20.81
CA ARG A 253 -0.64 6.49 -22.03
C ARG A 253 -0.03 7.71 -22.73
N LEU A 254 -0.73 8.85 -22.69
CA LEU A 254 -0.16 10.10 -23.19
C LEU A 254 1.03 10.56 -22.33
N ALA A 255 0.91 10.50 -21.00
CA ALA A 255 2.00 10.79 -20.06
C ALA A 255 3.26 9.96 -20.36
N GLU A 256 3.11 8.65 -20.60
CA GLU A 256 4.23 7.77 -20.97
C GLU A 256 4.88 8.18 -22.29
N SER A 257 4.06 8.51 -23.30
CA SER A 257 4.54 8.97 -24.60
C SER A 257 5.28 10.32 -24.50
N LEU A 258 4.76 11.28 -23.73
CA LEU A 258 5.37 12.59 -23.54
C LEU A 258 6.68 12.47 -22.76
N LEU A 259 6.67 11.76 -21.64
CA LEU A 259 7.86 11.45 -20.85
C LEU A 259 8.96 10.84 -21.73
N GLN A 260 8.62 9.88 -22.59
CA GLN A 260 9.57 9.26 -23.49
C GLN A 260 10.15 10.26 -24.51
N ARG A 261 9.33 11.18 -25.04
CA ARG A 261 9.78 12.20 -25.99
C ARG A 261 10.68 13.24 -25.32
N GLU A 262 10.38 13.61 -24.08
CA GLU A 262 11.11 14.65 -23.34
C GLU A 262 12.43 14.14 -22.75
N THR A 263 12.45 12.88 -22.30
CA THR A 263 13.59 12.36 -21.52
C THR A 263 14.25 11.12 -22.13
N GLY A 264 13.59 10.45 -23.09
CA GLY A 264 13.97 9.13 -23.56
C GLY A 264 13.62 7.99 -22.59
N ARG A 265 13.11 8.29 -21.40
CA ARG A 265 12.77 7.30 -20.37
C ARG A 265 11.46 6.59 -20.70
N ARG A 266 11.41 5.29 -20.47
CA ARG A 266 10.19 4.47 -20.52
C ARG A 266 9.82 4.03 -19.11
N VAL A 267 8.52 3.93 -18.85
CA VAL A 267 7.92 3.37 -17.64
C VAL A 267 6.98 2.23 -18.03
N GLN A 268 6.39 1.52 -17.07
CA GLN A 268 5.49 0.39 -17.27
C GLN A 268 4.08 0.68 -16.74
N GLY A 269 3.75 1.96 -16.63
CA GLY A 269 2.55 2.44 -15.97
C GLY A 269 2.74 3.80 -15.31
N VAL A 270 1.60 4.39 -14.97
CA VAL A 270 1.48 5.72 -14.40
C VAL A 270 0.56 5.65 -13.19
N ILE A 271 0.98 6.28 -12.10
CA ILE A 271 0.21 6.41 -10.86
C ILE A 271 0.03 7.90 -10.60
N ALA A 272 -1.20 8.37 -10.52
CA ALA A 272 -1.52 9.70 -10.05
C ALA A 272 -1.94 9.66 -8.58
N VAL A 273 -1.39 10.59 -7.80
CA VAL A 273 -1.73 10.79 -6.40
C VAL A 273 -1.95 12.27 -6.13
N ASP A 274 -2.75 12.58 -5.11
CA ASP A 274 -2.96 13.96 -4.68
C ASP A 274 -2.63 14.14 -3.18
N PRO A 275 -2.68 15.38 -2.65
CA PRO A 275 -2.41 15.64 -1.24
C PRO A 275 -3.40 14.98 -0.26
N TYR A 276 -4.62 14.64 -0.70
CA TYR A 276 -5.62 14.02 0.17
C TYR A 276 -5.25 12.58 0.49
N LEU A 277 -4.62 11.84 -0.43
CA LEU A 277 -4.01 10.54 -0.11
C LEU A 277 -3.02 10.68 1.05
N VAL A 278 -2.16 11.70 1.02
CA VAL A 278 -1.17 11.90 2.08
C VAL A 278 -1.84 12.26 3.40
N ALA A 279 -2.86 13.11 3.37
CA ALA A 279 -3.67 13.43 4.53
C ALA A 279 -4.34 12.17 5.14
N ASP A 280 -4.91 11.31 4.31
CA ASP A 280 -5.51 10.05 4.76
C ASP A 280 -4.48 9.11 5.37
N LEU A 281 -3.29 9.00 4.79
CA LEU A 281 -2.19 8.21 5.36
C LEU A 281 -1.72 8.77 6.73
N LEU A 282 -1.75 10.10 6.91
CA LEU A 282 -1.40 10.75 8.18
C LEU A 282 -2.38 10.39 9.31
N THR A 283 -3.60 9.93 9.01
CA THR A 283 -4.54 9.42 10.04
C THR A 283 -4.00 8.16 10.72
N ILE A 284 -3.23 7.34 9.99
CA ILE A 284 -2.64 6.09 10.48
C ILE A 284 -1.27 6.35 11.10
N THR A 285 -0.44 7.15 10.43
CA THR A 285 0.92 7.41 10.91
C THR A 285 0.96 8.39 12.08
N GLY A 286 -0.09 9.19 12.24
CA GLY A 286 -0.09 10.36 13.10
C GLY A 286 0.77 11.51 12.55
N PRO A 287 0.86 12.63 13.30
CA PRO A 287 1.55 13.84 12.87
C PRO A 287 3.02 13.61 12.49
N VAL A 288 3.48 14.34 11.47
CA VAL A 288 4.84 14.29 10.95
C VAL A 288 5.49 15.67 11.05
N ARG A 289 6.64 15.75 11.70
CA ARG A 289 7.44 16.97 11.71
C ARG A 289 8.36 16.99 10.50
N VAL A 290 8.37 18.08 9.74
CA VAL A 290 9.34 18.35 8.68
C VAL A 290 10.57 19.01 9.33
N PRO A 291 11.72 18.32 9.44
CA PRO A 291 12.84 18.82 10.24
C PRO A 291 13.39 20.18 9.79
N GLN A 292 13.44 20.41 8.48
CA GLN A 292 14.07 21.56 7.85
C GLN A 292 13.29 22.86 8.04
N THR A 293 11.95 22.79 8.00
CA THR A 293 11.08 23.96 8.19
C THR A 293 10.48 24.05 9.59
N GLY A 294 10.49 22.94 10.34
CA GLY A 294 9.87 22.81 11.64
C GLY A 294 8.35 22.69 11.62
N ASP A 295 7.72 22.61 10.44
CA ASP A 295 6.28 22.41 10.28
C ASP A 295 5.86 21.05 10.84
N VAL A 296 4.63 20.98 11.35
CA VAL A 296 4.00 19.74 11.78
C VAL A 296 2.78 19.50 10.89
N LEU A 297 2.88 18.44 10.10
CA LEU A 297 1.87 18.00 9.16
C LEU A 297 0.95 16.98 9.83
N THR A 298 -0.35 17.22 9.75
CA THR A 298 -1.41 16.37 10.26
C THR A 298 -2.41 16.08 9.14
N ALA A 299 -3.30 15.10 9.35
CA ALA A 299 -4.34 14.80 8.38
C ALA A 299 -5.22 16.03 8.07
N GLU A 300 -5.42 16.89 9.06
CA GLU A 300 -6.30 18.06 8.96
C GLU A 300 -5.63 19.26 8.26
N ASN A 301 -4.32 19.43 8.42
CA ASN A 301 -3.62 20.64 7.96
C ASN A 301 -2.72 20.41 6.74
N PHE A 302 -2.53 19.17 6.29
CA PHE A 302 -1.53 18.83 5.28
C PHE A 302 -1.74 19.62 3.99
N PHE A 303 -2.96 19.62 3.48
CA PHE A 303 -3.30 20.32 2.25
C PHE A 303 -3.08 21.83 2.38
N GLU A 304 -3.71 22.48 3.36
CA GLU A 304 -3.63 23.95 3.53
C GLU A 304 -2.20 24.40 3.80
N THR A 305 -1.44 23.65 4.61
CA THR A 305 -0.05 23.97 4.94
C THR A 305 0.82 23.84 3.70
N THR A 306 0.63 22.77 2.91
CA THR A 306 1.36 22.56 1.66
C THR A 306 1.03 23.65 0.66
N LEU A 307 -0.25 23.93 0.43
CA LEU A 307 -0.73 25.01 -0.42
C LEU A 307 -0.12 26.35 -0.01
N ARG A 308 -0.19 26.70 1.28
CA ARG A 308 0.37 27.94 1.82
C ARG A 308 1.88 28.05 1.63
N ARG A 309 2.63 26.96 1.86
CA ARG A 309 4.09 26.92 1.70
C ARG A 309 4.52 27.05 0.25
N VAL A 310 3.78 26.41 -0.65
CA VAL A 310 4.02 26.43 -2.09
C VAL A 310 3.63 27.79 -2.70
N GLU A 311 2.54 28.42 -2.25
CA GLU A 311 2.00 29.63 -2.88
C GLU A 311 2.43 30.95 -2.23
N LEU A 312 2.38 31.06 -0.90
CA LEU A 312 2.61 32.35 -0.22
C LEU A 312 4.08 32.65 0.03
N HIS A 313 4.95 31.65 -0.11
CA HIS A 313 6.40 31.75 0.00
C HIS A 313 6.91 32.75 1.05
N ARG A 314 6.58 32.51 2.33
CA ARG A 314 7.02 33.35 3.45
C ARG A 314 8.16 32.68 4.23
N GLY A 315 9.38 32.78 3.71
CA GLY A 315 10.59 32.30 4.39
C GLY A 315 11.83 32.25 3.48
N PRO A 316 13.04 32.04 4.04
CA PRO A 316 14.28 31.95 3.27
C PRO A 316 14.45 30.63 2.49
N THR A 317 13.60 29.63 2.74
CA THR A 317 13.66 28.29 2.13
C THR A 317 12.97 28.30 0.75
N PRO A 318 13.67 27.96 -0.35
CA PRO A 318 13.09 27.97 -1.69
C PRO A 318 11.87 27.03 -1.84
N ARG A 319 10.90 27.39 -2.70
CA ARG A 319 9.59 26.69 -2.92
C ARG A 319 9.77 25.19 -3.11
N LYS A 320 10.85 24.84 -3.81
CA LYS A 320 11.21 23.50 -4.27
C LYS A 320 11.76 22.57 -3.18
N SER A 321 12.07 23.09 -1.98
CA SER A 321 12.60 22.27 -0.87
C SER A 321 11.48 21.61 -0.05
N PHE A 322 10.37 22.32 0.19
CA PHE A 322 9.37 21.87 1.14
C PHE A 322 8.63 20.59 0.73
N LEU A 323 8.20 20.46 -0.54
CA LEU A 323 7.49 19.26 -1.01
C LEU A 323 8.37 17.99 -0.92
N THR A 324 9.64 18.12 -1.30
CA THR A 324 10.62 17.03 -1.22
C THR A 324 10.91 16.68 0.25
N GLU A 325 11.09 17.67 1.11
CA GLU A 325 11.31 17.48 2.55
C GLU A 325 10.10 16.87 3.26
N ALA A 326 8.90 17.34 2.95
CA ALA A 326 7.64 16.80 3.46
C ALA A 326 7.43 15.36 3.00
N THR A 327 7.66 15.06 1.71
CA THR A 327 7.58 13.70 1.18
C THR A 327 8.57 12.78 1.89
N GLY A 328 9.82 13.21 2.07
CA GLY A 328 10.83 12.46 2.80
C GLY A 328 10.40 12.17 4.25
N ALA A 329 9.92 13.19 4.96
CA ALA A 329 9.45 13.05 6.34
C ALA A 329 8.25 12.09 6.47
N VAL A 330 7.29 12.14 5.54
CA VAL A 330 6.13 11.24 5.50
C VAL A 330 6.56 9.81 5.19
N LEU A 331 7.44 9.60 4.20
CA LEU A 331 7.96 8.27 3.86
C LEU A 331 8.74 7.65 5.02
N ASP A 332 9.57 8.43 5.71
CA ASP A 332 10.31 7.95 6.87
C ASP A 332 9.38 7.63 8.05
N ARG A 333 8.33 8.42 8.24
CA ARG A 333 7.28 8.09 9.21
C ARG A 333 6.60 6.77 8.88
N PHE A 334 6.25 6.55 7.61
CA PHE A 334 5.63 5.31 7.15
C PHE A 334 6.53 4.08 7.39
N LYS A 335 7.84 4.19 7.10
CA LYS A 335 8.82 3.11 7.36
C LYS A 335 8.93 2.77 8.85
N THR A 336 8.82 3.79 9.71
CA THR A 336 9.05 3.65 11.16
C THR A 336 7.77 3.41 11.96
N MET A 337 6.59 3.41 11.32
CA MET A 337 5.33 3.19 12.04
C MET A 337 5.24 1.76 12.62
N PRO A 338 4.43 1.55 13.67
CA PRO A 338 4.18 0.23 14.22
C PRO A 338 3.61 -0.72 13.16
N ALA A 339 4.11 -1.95 13.11
CA ALA A 339 3.68 -2.94 12.12
C ALA A 339 2.17 -3.25 12.21
N ALA A 340 1.59 -3.17 13.41
CA ALA A 340 0.16 -3.34 13.62
C ALA A 340 -0.69 -2.33 12.83
N SER A 341 -0.18 -1.11 12.63
CA SER A 341 -0.86 -0.04 11.88
C SER A 341 -0.93 -0.32 10.38
N TRP A 342 -0.08 -1.22 9.85
CA TRP A 342 -0.03 -1.50 8.41
C TRP A 342 -1.28 -2.18 7.90
N SER A 343 -2.01 -2.87 8.79
CA SER A 343 -3.30 -3.48 8.49
C SER A 343 -4.37 -2.46 8.06
N GLN A 344 -4.17 -1.17 8.34
CA GLN A 344 -5.09 -0.09 7.98
C GLN A 344 -4.81 0.50 6.58
N ILE A 345 -3.62 0.28 6.01
CA ILE A 345 -3.23 0.82 4.71
C ILE A 345 -4.19 0.39 3.58
N PRO A 346 -4.57 -0.89 3.44
CA PRO A 346 -5.45 -1.32 2.36
C PRO A 346 -6.78 -0.56 2.35
N THR A 347 -7.36 -0.31 3.54
CA THR A 347 -8.60 0.46 3.68
C THR A 347 -8.43 1.90 3.20
N VAL A 348 -7.33 2.56 3.55
CA VAL A 348 -7.03 3.92 3.07
C VAL A 348 -6.81 3.94 1.56
N LEU A 349 -6.06 2.98 1.01
CA LEU A 349 -5.83 2.90 -0.43
C LEU A 349 -7.12 2.60 -1.21
N GLU A 350 -7.96 1.69 -0.71
CA GLU A 350 -9.26 1.40 -1.30
C GLU A 350 -10.15 2.65 -1.32
N GLN A 351 -10.21 3.38 -0.21
CA GLN A 351 -10.95 4.63 -0.14
C GLN A 351 -10.39 5.67 -1.11
N ALA A 352 -9.07 5.85 -1.14
CA ALA A 352 -8.40 6.79 -2.02
C ALA A 352 -8.62 6.46 -3.51
N CYS A 353 -8.66 5.18 -3.88
CA CYS A 353 -9.03 4.77 -5.24
C CYS A 353 -10.49 5.10 -5.55
N ARG A 354 -11.41 4.82 -4.63
CA ARG A 354 -12.84 5.11 -4.82
C ARG A 354 -13.13 6.61 -4.93
N THR A 355 -12.39 7.45 -4.22
CA THR A 355 -12.49 8.92 -4.29
C THR A 355 -11.54 9.55 -5.29
N LYS A 356 -10.79 8.74 -6.05
CA LYS A 356 -9.82 9.16 -7.08
C LYS A 356 -8.63 10.00 -6.57
N HIS A 357 -8.35 9.97 -5.27
CA HIS A 357 -7.09 10.47 -4.70
C HIS A 357 -5.89 9.59 -5.10
N VAL A 358 -6.17 8.37 -5.55
CA VAL A 358 -5.24 7.50 -6.27
C VAL A 358 -5.88 7.06 -7.57
N GLN A 359 -5.17 7.25 -8.67
CA GLN A 359 -5.49 6.62 -9.95
C GLN A 359 -4.26 5.93 -10.50
N ALA A 360 -4.42 4.78 -11.14
CA ALA A 360 -3.32 3.97 -11.64
C ALA A 360 -3.68 3.30 -12.97
N TYR A 361 -2.70 3.30 -13.87
CA TYR A 361 -2.71 2.58 -15.14
C TYR A 361 -1.43 1.77 -15.24
N PHE A 362 -1.54 0.51 -15.67
CA PHE A 362 -0.40 -0.38 -15.86
C PHE A 362 -0.41 -1.01 -17.25
N ASP A 363 0.78 -1.15 -17.85
CA ASP A 363 0.93 -1.83 -19.14
C ASP A 363 0.72 -3.34 -19.04
N ASP A 364 1.00 -3.92 -17.87
CA ASP A 364 0.72 -5.33 -17.60
C ASP A 364 -0.81 -5.53 -17.41
N PRO A 365 -1.47 -6.36 -18.26
CA PRO A 365 -2.91 -6.51 -18.20
C PRO A 365 -3.43 -7.11 -16.89
N ALA A 366 -2.63 -7.92 -16.19
CA ALA A 366 -3.02 -8.49 -14.90
C ALA A 366 -2.94 -7.43 -13.80
N ALA A 367 -1.91 -6.58 -13.81
CA ALA A 367 -1.81 -5.45 -12.89
C ALA A 367 -2.95 -4.43 -13.12
N GLU A 368 -3.25 -4.10 -14.38
CA GLU A 368 -4.32 -3.18 -14.77
C GLU A 368 -5.71 -3.70 -14.35
N ALA A 369 -5.94 -5.01 -14.52
CA ALA A 369 -7.19 -5.63 -14.08
C ALA A 369 -7.39 -5.51 -12.56
N VAL A 370 -6.32 -5.67 -11.76
CA VAL A 370 -6.41 -5.48 -10.30
C VAL A 370 -6.64 -4.01 -9.96
N ALA A 371 -5.91 -3.07 -10.59
CA ALA A 371 -6.12 -1.63 -10.36
C ALA A 371 -7.58 -1.22 -10.63
N THR A 372 -8.14 -1.71 -11.74
CA THR A 372 -9.54 -1.49 -12.12
C THR A 372 -10.52 -2.10 -11.13
N GLN A 373 -10.27 -3.35 -10.69
CA GLN A 373 -11.10 -4.05 -9.72
C GLN A 373 -11.22 -3.28 -8.39
N TYR A 374 -10.15 -2.62 -7.96
CA TYR A 374 -10.11 -1.81 -6.75
C TYR A 374 -10.57 -0.35 -6.96
N GLY A 375 -11.02 0.00 -8.17
CA GLY A 375 -11.52 1.33 -8.50
C GLY A 375 -10.42 2.36 -8.76
N CYS A 376 -9.15 1.97 -8.80
CA CYS A 376 -8.03 2.87 -9.06
C CYS A 376 -7.87 3.19 -10.56
N GLY A 377 -8.54 2.47 -11.46
CA GLY A 377 -8.31 2.61 -12.91
C GLY A 377 -8.72 3.95 -13.53
N GLY A 378 -9.58 4.73 -12.86
CA GLY A 378 -9.97 6.08 -13.31
C GLY A 378 -10.64 6.14 -14.69
N GLN A 379 -11.19 5.02 -15.17
CA GLN A 379 -11.80 4.96 -16.50
C GLN A 379 -13.11 5.73 -16.55
N VAL A 380 -13.39 6.34 -17.71
CA VAL A 380 -14.73 6.87 -17.97
C VAL A 380 -15.71 5.70 -17.97
N PRO A 381 -16.83 5.80 -17.22
CA PRO A 381 -17.79 4.71 -17.15
C PRO A 381 -18.41 4.44 -18.53
N VAL A 382 -18.53 3.16 -18.89
CA VAL A 382 -19.28 2.76 -20.08
C VAL A 382 -20.77 2.89 -19.78
N PHE A 383 -21.42 3.84 -20.46
CA PHE A 383 -22.87 4.02 -20.34
C PHE A 383 -23.60 2.89 -21.08
N LYS A 384 -24.48 2.16 -20.38
CA LYS A 384 -25.30 1.08 -20.98
C LYS A 384 -26.48 1.60 -21.83
N GLN A 385 -26.76 2.89 -21.72
CA GLN A 385 -27.82 3.65 -22.40
C GLN A 385 -27.26 5.04 -22.73
N ASP A 386 -28.09 5.94 -23.23
CA ASP A 386 -27.70 7.33 -23.40
C ASP A 386 -27.25 7.93 -22.06
N GLY A 387 -26.09 8.61 -22.07
CA GLY A 387 -25.48 9.18 -20.88
C GLY A 387 -24.80 10.51 -21.20
N LEU A 388 -24.78 11.39 -20.21
CA LEU A 388 -24.05 12.66 -20.24
C LEU A 388 -23.00 12.62 -19.13
N LEU A 389 -21.74 12.81 -19.50
CA LEU A 389 -20.65 13.07 -18.57
C LEU A 389 -20.31 14.56 -18.64
N VAL A 390 -20.57 15.30 -17.57
CA VAL A 390 -20.13 16.68 -17.42
C VAL A 390 -18.78 16.66 -16.69
N VAL A 391 -17.80 17.33 -17.28
CA VAL A 391 -16.43 17.39 -16.75
C VAL A 391 -15.99 18.83 -16.67
N ASP A 392 -15.60 19.26 -15.48
CA ASP A 392 -15.03 20.57 -15.25
C ASP A 392 -13.51 20.53 -15.47
N THR A 393 -12.97 21.63 -15.98
CA THR A 393 -11.53 21.86 -16.04
C THR A 393 -11.26 23.32 -15.76
N ASN A 394 -10.27 23.57 -14.91
CA ASN A 394 -9.75 24.90 -14.73
C ASN A 394 -8.74 25.20 -15.83
N LEU A 395 -9.03 26.25 -16.59
CA LEU A 395 -8.18 26.75 -17.68
C LEU A 395 -7.43 28.02 -17.26
N SER A 396 -7.72 28.57 -16.09
CA SER A 396 -6.89 29.59 -15.46
C SER A 396 -5.84 28.90 -14.61
N SER A 397 -4.56 29.30 -14.73
CA SER A 397 -3.47 28.79 -13.88
C SER A 397 -3.58 29.36 -12.45
N ASN A 398 -4.71 29.13 -11.79
CA ASN A 398 -5.02 29.58 -10.44
C ASN A 398 -5.56 28.40 -9.60
N LYS A 399 -5.59 28.59 -8.28
CA LYS A 399 -5.98 27.57 -7.31
C LYS A 399 -7.40 27.77 -6.77
N ASP A 400 -8.26 28.40 -7.57
CA ASP A 400 -9.58 28.85 -7.12
C ASP A 400 -10.56 27.68 -6.94
N ASP A 401 -10.32 26.53 -7.59
CA ASP A 401 -11.19 25.34 -7.49
C ASP A 401 -11.38 24.85 -6.07
N PHE A 402 -10.36 25.03 -5.21
CA PHE A 402 -10.43 24.66 -3.81
C PHE A 402 -11.50 25.47 -3.04
N TRP A 403 -11.78 26.69 -3.48
CA TRP A 403 -12.75 27.59 -2.84
C TRP A 403 -14.13 27.58 -3.49
N ILE A 404 -14.27 26.89 -4.63
CA ILE A 404 -15.53 26.79 -5.38
C ILE A 404 -16.37 25.64 -4.82
N SER A 405 -17.56 25.98 -4.31
CA SER A 405 -18.60 25.00 -4.00
C SER A 405 -19.42 24.69 -5.25
N ARG A 406 -19.44 23.42 -5.66
CA ARG A 406 -20.24 22.92 -6.78
C ARG A 406 -21.54 22.33 -6.24
N SER A 407 -22.67 22.73 -6.83
CA SER A 407 -24.04 22.33 -6.41
C SER A 407 -24.62 21.21 -7.26
#